data_AF-A0A0F7FIP5-F1
#
_entry.id   AF-A0A0F7FIP5-F1
#
_cell.length_a   1.000
_cell.length_b   1.000
_cell.length_c   1.000
_cell.angle_alpha   90.00
_cell.angle_beta   90.00
_cell.angle_gamma   90.00
#
_symmetry.space_group_name_H-M   'P 1'
#
loop_
_entity.id
_entity.type
_entity.pdbx_description
1 polymer ?
#
loop_
_entity_poly.entity_id
_entity_poly.type
_entity_poly.pdbx_seq_one_letter_code
_entity_poly.pdbx_strand_id
1 'polypeptide(L)'
;MSLAQPPEPVEIKLRISELYKALSKELGNRALGLAVWSGSILARYLWEYWGPELRRQGISWPRFLSFLKSYTGLIARWAIDGSLSWEQLTEQVAEGLRGSRRMGLDRYFSQP
;
A
#
# COMPACT_ATOMS: atom_id res chain seq x y z
N MET A 1 17.65 2.57 6.75
CA MET A 1 16.93 1.53 6.00
C MET A 1 17.00 1.92 4.54
N SER A 2 17.62 1.08 3.72
CA SER A 2 17.59 1.24 2.27
C SER A 2 16.52 0.31 1.73
N LEU A 3 15.45 0.87 1.16
CA LEU A 3 14.40 0.09 0.49
C LEU A 3 14.61 0.27 -1.01
N ALA A 4 14.79 -0.84 -1.72
CA ALA A 4 14.87 -0.81 -3.18
C ALA A 4 13.55 -0.28 -3.76
N GLN A 5 13.61 0.46 -4.87
CA GLN A 5 12.43 0.84 -5.61
C GLN A 5 11.96 -0.38 -6.44
N PRO A 6 10.84 -1.03 -6.07
CA PRO A 6 10.33 -2.14 -6.86
C PRO A 6 9.89 -1.65 -8.25
N PRO A 7 9.97 -2.48 -9.30
CA PRO A 7 9.42 -2.13 -10.61
C PRO A 7 7.89 -1.92 -10.52
N GLU A 8 7.30 -1.12 -11.43
CA GLU A 8 5.85 -0.90 -11.42
C GLU A 8 5.11 -2.20 -11.80
N PRO A 9 4.22 -2.71 -10.92
CA PRO A 9 3.46 -3.91 -11.24
C PRO A 9 2.22 -3.53 -12.05
N VAL A 10 2.40 -3.32 -13.35
CA VAL A 10 1.34 -2.90 -14.28
C VAL A 10 0.13 -3.86 -14.24
N GLU A 11 0.37 -5.16 -14.12
CA GLU A 11 -0.70 -6.17 -14.01
C GLU A 11 -1.56 -5.98 -12.75
N ILE A 12 -0.92 -5.67 -11.61
CA ILE A 12 -1.61 -5.40 -10.34
C ILE A 12 -2.43 -4.12 -10.48
N LYS A 13 -1.84 -3.08 -11.08
CA LYS A 13 -2.50 -1.80 -11.36
C LYS A 13 -3.78 -2.00 -12.16
N LEU A 14 -3.68 -2.71 -13.29
CA LEU A 14 -4.81 -3.03 -14.16
C LEU A 14 -5.88 -3.81 -13.41
N ARG A 15 -5.50 -4.83 -12.64
CA ARG A 15 -6.44 -5.63 -11.85
C ARG A 15 -7.22 -4.78 -10.83
N ILE A 16 -6.56 -3.86 -10.14
CA ILE A 16 -7.22 -2.95 -9.18
C ILE A 16 -8.19 -2.03 -9.93
N SER A 17 -7.76 -1.41 -11.03
CA SER A 17 -8.61 -0.54 -11.87
C SER A 17 -9.87 -1.26 -12.36
N GLU A 18 -9.72 -2.44 -12.96
CA GLU A 18 -10.86 -3.17 -13.54
C GLU A 18 -11.82 -3.65 -12.45
N LEU A 19 -11.30 -4.12 -11.32
CA LEU A 19 -12.15 -4.50 -10.18
C LEU A 19 -12.90 -3.30 -9.61
N TYR A 20 -12.26 -2.13 -9.53
CA TYR A 20 -12.93 -0.91 -9.10
C TYR A 20 -14.06 -0.51 -10.07
N LYS A 21 -13.81 -0.53 -11.39
CA LYS A 21 -14.82 -0.21 -12.41
C LYS A 21 -16.03 -1.16 -12.37
N ALA A 22 -15.80 -2.44 -12.10
CA ALA A 22 -16.86 -3.42 -11.97
C ALA A 22 -17.72 -3.18 -10.72
N LEU A 23 -17.09 -2.88 -9.58
CA LEU A 23 -17.76 -2.75 -8.29
C LEU A 23 -18.36 -1.35 -8.03
N SER A 24 -17.82 -0.31 -8.66
CA SER A 24 -18.19 1.09 -8.35
C SER A 24 -19.65 1.40 -8.66
N LYS A 25 -20.25 0.74 -9.67
CA LYS A 25 -21.65 0.90 -10.06
C LYS A 25 -22.63 0.46 -8.96
N GLU A 26 -22.27 -0.57 -8.19
CA GLU A 26 -23.14 -1.17 -7.17
C GLU A 26 -22.79 -0.71 -5.76
N LEU A 27 -21.49 -0.53 -5.48
CA LEU A 27 -20.99 -0.33 -4.12
C LEU A 27 -20.51 1.09 -3.84
N GLY A 28 -20.46 1.96 -4.86
CA GLY A 28 -20.00 3.34 -4.74
C GLY A 28 -18.65 3.44 -4.02
N ASN A 29 -18.59 4.22 -2.94
CA ASN A 29 -17.37 4.45 -2.16
C ASN A 29 -16.77 3.17 -1.52
N ARG A 30 -17.58 2.13 -1.30
CA ARG A 30 -17.07 0.85 -0.73
C ARG A 30 -16.23 0.06 -1.74
N ALA A 31 -16.41 0.31 -3.05
CA ALA A 31 -15.67 -0.37 -4.10
C ALA A 31 -14.16 -0.10 -4.04
N LEU A 32 -13.75 1.10 -3.61
CA LEU A 32 -12.34 1.49 -3.57
C LEU A 32 -11.51 0.60 -2.64
N GLY A 33 -11.95 0.46 -1.39
CA GLY A 33 -11.25 -0.39 -0.42
C GLY A 33 -11.22 -1.86 -0.86
N LEU A 34 -12.32 -2.37 -1.41
CA LEU A 34 -12.39 -3.75 -1.91
C LEU A 34 -11.46 -3.98 -3.10
N ALA A 35 -11.39 -3.04 -4.03
CA ALA A 35 -10.52 -3.13 -5.19
C ALA A 35 -9.03 -3.11 -4.80
N VAL A 36 -8.65 -2.14 -3.95
CA VAL A 36 -7.26 -1.99 -3.48
C VAL A 36 -6.78 -3.19 -2.66
N TRP A 37 -7.61 -3.69 -1.76
CA TRP A 37 -7.24 -4.77 -0.83
C TRP A 37 -7.56 -6.17 -1.35
N SER A 38 -8.06 -6.29 -2.59
CA SER A 38 -8.38 -7.57 -3.21
C SER A 38 -7.17 -8.50 -3.23
N GLY A 39 -7.27 -9.61 -2.50
CA GLY A 39 -6.21 -10.61 -2.35
C GLY A 39 -4.91 -10.08 -1.73
N SER A 40 -4.90 -8.86 -1.17
CA SER A 40 -3.69 -8.16 -0.69
C SER A 40 -2.52 -8.20 -1.69
N ILE A 41 -2.80 -8.23 -2.99
CA ILE A 41 -1.80 -8.57 -4.01
C ILE A 41 -0.70 -7.50 -4.07
N LEU A 42 -1.08 -6.22 -4.02
CA LEU A 42 -0.11 -5.13 -3.97
C LEU A 42 0.76 -5.17 -2.70
N ALA A 43 0.15 -5.45 -1.55
CA ALA A 43 0.88 -5.54 -0.29
C ALA A 43 1.91 -6.69 -0.33
N ARG A 44 1.51 -7.84 -0.89
CA ARG A 44 2.41 -9.00 -1.05
C ARG A 44 3.57 -8.66 -1.97
N TYR A 45 3.28 -8.02 -3.10
CA TYR A 45 4.29 -7.55 -4.03
C TYR A 45 5.32 -6.65 -3.34
N LEU A 46 4.89 -5.58 -2.68
CA LEU A 46 5.80 -4.68 -1.95
C LEU A 46 6.61 -5.42 -0.87
N TRP A 47 6.00 -6.39 -0.20
CA TRP A 47 6.67 -7.19 0.83
C TRP A 47 7.68 -8.18 0.28
N GLU A 48 7.54 -8.65 -0.95
CA GLU A 48 8.57 -9.50 -1.58
C GLU A 48 9.88 -8.72 -1.76
N TYR A 49 9.81 -7.42 -2.09
CA TYR A 49 10.98 -6.55 -2.23
C TYR A 49 11.49 -6.01 -0.90
N TRP A 50 10.60 -5.56 -0.02
CA TRP A 50 10.97 -4.88 1.22
C TRP A 50 11.03 -5.79 2.43
N GLY A 51 10.33 -6.92 2.40
CA GLY A 51 10.15 -7.83 3.53
C GLY A 51 11.45 -8.27 4.21
N PRO A 52 12.53 -8.65 3.49
CA PRO A 52 13.80 -8.98 4.13
C PRO A 52 14.36 -7.84 4.99
N GLU A 53 14.34 -6.61 4.49
CA GLU A 53 14.82 -5.45 5.23
C GLU A 53 13.84 -5.05 6.33
N LEU A 54 12.53 -5.07 6.07
CA LEU A 54 11.51 -4.77 7.07
C LEU A 54 11.57 -5.73 8.26
N ARG A 55 11.80 -7.02 8.01
CA ARG A 55 11.99 -8.04 9.06
C ARG A 55 13.24 -7.77 9.88
N ARG A 56 14.37 -7.39 9.25
CA ARG A 56 15.59 -6.97 9.96
C ARG A 56 15.35 -5.78 10.89
N GLN A 57 14.38 -4.93 10.57
CA GLN A 57 13.98 -3.77 11.37
C GLN A 57 12.84 -4.08 12.37
N GLY A 58 12.43 -5.34 12.53
CA GLY A 58 11.37 -5.73 13.46
C GLY A 58 9.95 -5.37 13.01
N ILE A 59 9.75 -5.07 11.71
CA ILE A 59 8.44 -4.87 11.13
C ILE A 59 7.93 -6.23 10.64
N SER A 60 6.84 -6.70 11.24
CA SER A 60 6.16 -7.94 10.84
C SER A 60 5.17 -7.69 9.70
N TRP A 61 4.77 -8.75 9.00
CA TRP A 61 3.78 -8.67 7.92
C TRP A 61 2.44 -8.05 8.37
N PRO A 62 1.84 -8.43 9.53
CA PRO A 62 0.62 -7.77 10.01
C PRO A 62 0.82 -6.26 10.29
N ARG A 63 1.97 -5.87 10.83
CA ARG A 63 2.31 -4.46 11.09
C ARG A 63 2.45 -3.68 9.80
N PHE A 64 3.09 -4.27 8.79
CA PHE A 64 3.22 -3.69 7.45
C PHE A 64 1.86 -3.53 6.77
N LEU A 65 0.98 -4.53 6.84
CA LEU A 65 -0.38 -4.42 6.31
C LEU A 65 -1.16 -3.29 6.99
N SER A 66 -1.10 -3.20 8.32
CA SER A 66 -1.77 -2.15 9.09
C SER A 66 -1.25 -0.76 8.71
N PHE A 67 0.07 -0.64 8.54
CA PHE A 67 0.69 0.58 8.03
C PHE A 67 0.22 0.91 6.61
N LEU A 68 0.28 -0.03 5.67
CA LEU A 68 -0.08 0.20 4.27
C LEU A 68 -1.56 0.57 4.10
N LYS A 69 -2.44 0.17 5.02
CA LYS A 69 -3.85 0.60 5.05
C LYS A 69 -4.03 2.10 5.14
N SER A 70 -3.17 2.85 5.84
CA SER A 70 -3.25 4.31 5.86
C SER A 70 -2.89 4.96 4.50
N TYR A 71 -2.29 4.20 3.60
CA TYR A 71 -1.92 4.62 2.25
C TYR A 71 -2.95 4.21 1.18
N THR A 72 -4.11 3.66 1.56
CA THR A 72 -5.17 3.23 0.63
C THR A 72 -5.55 4.33 -0.38
N GLY A 73 -5.61 5.59 0.06
CA GLY A 73 -5.91 6.72 -0.81
C GLY A 73 -4.83 6.98 -1.88
N LEU A 74 -3.55 6.84 -1.53
CA LEU A 74 -2.46 6.98 -2.51
C LEU A 74 -2.45 5.81 -3.51
N ILE A 75 -2.72 4.60 -3.03
CA ILE A 75 -2.83 3.43 -3.89
C ILE A 75 -3.97 3.61 -4.90
N ALA A 76 -5.12 4.14 -4.46
CA ALA A 76 -6.22 4.46 -5.35
C ALA A 76 -5.84 5.53 -6.40
N ARG A 77 -5.15 6.60 -5.98
CA ARG A 77 -4.67 7.63 -6.92
C ARG A 77 -3.71 7.09 -7.97
N TRP A 78 -2.89 6.10 -7.62
CA TRP A 78 -2.00 5.42 -8.57
C TRP A 78 -2.75 4.44 -9.48
N ALA A 79 -3.58 3.57 -8.91
CA ALA A 79 -4.16 2.45 -9.64
C ALA A 79 -5.47 2.78 -10.37
N ILE A 80 -6.26 3.72 -9.85
CA ILE A 80 -7.61 4.03 -10.35
C ILE A 80 -7.59 5.36 -11.09
N ASP A 81 -7.14 6.43 -10.42
CA ASP A 81 -7.20 7.78 -11.00
C ASP A 81 -6.05 8.05 -11.98
N GLY A 82 -4.93 7.35 -11.83
CA GLY A 82 -3.69 7.62 -12.56
C GLY A 82 -3.02 8.95 -12.22
N SER A 83 -3.48 9.65 -11.17
CA SER A 83 -2.97 10.97 -10.73
C SER A 83 -1.69 10.91 -9.89
N LEU A 84 -1.21 9.70 -9.58
CA LEU A 84 0.01 9.45 -8.82
C LEU A 84 0.86 8.43 -9.58
N SER A 85 2.15 8.74 -9.79
CA SER A 85 3.08 7.78 -10.39
C SER A 85 3.46 6.67 -9.40
N TRP A 86 3.93 5.55 -9.93
CA TRP A 86 4.44 4.45 -9.12
C TRP A 86 5.63 4.86 -8.24
N GLU A 87 6.53 5.68 -8.79
CA GLU A 87 7.66 6.27 -8.07
C GLU A 87 7.20 7.07 -6.87
N GLN A 88 6.26 7.99 -7.06
CA GLN A 88 5.73 8.81 -5.97
C GLN A 88 5.00 7.98 -4.91
N LEU A 89 4.28 6.92 -5.31
CA LEU A 89 3.63 6.01 -4.37
C LEU A 89 4.68 5.27 -3.52
N THR A 90 5.64 4.61 -4.19
CA THR A 90 6.65 3.80 -3.51
C THR A 90 7.57 4.64 -2.63
N GLU A 91 7.93 5.84 -3.07
CA GLU A 91 8.72 6.78 -2.28
C GLU A 91 8.00 7.22 -1.00
N GLN A 92 6.72 7.63 -1.09
CA GLN A 92 5.94 8.04 0.07
C GLN A 92 5.71 6.90 1.07
N VAL A 93 5.46 5.68 0.57
CA VAL A 93 5.31 4.50 1.43
C VAL A 93 6.66 4.16 2.09
N ALA A 94 7.76 4.20 1.34
CA ALA A 94 9.10 3.95 1.87
C ALA A 94 9.51 5.01 2.91
N GLU A 95 9.19 6.28 2.67
CA GLU A 95 9.43 7.37 3.60
C GLU A 95 8.61 7.22 4.88
N GLY A 96 7.34 6.83 4.76
CA GLY A 96 6.51 6.50 5.91
C GLY A 96 7.08 5.37 6.76
N LEU A 97 7.63 4.32 6.14
CA LEU A 97 8.30 3.23 6.86
C LEU A 97 9.60 3.71 7.53
N ARG A 98 10.34 4.64 6.91
CA ARG A 98 11.53 5.27 7.51
C ARG A 98 11.15 6.18 8.70
N GLY A 99 10.07 6.94 8.60
CA GLY A 99 9.57 7.86 9.62
C GLY A 99 8.89 7.16 10.80
N SER A 100 8.18 6.07 10.51
CA SER A 100 7.60 5.14 11.49
C SER A 100 8.63 4.63 12.51
N ARG A 101 9.88 4.42 12.08
CA ARG A 101 11.02 4.08 12.95
C ARG A 101 11.40 5.21 13.91
N ARG A 102 11.19 6.48 13.56
CA ARG A 102 11.54 7.64 14.39
C ARG A 102 10.51 7.94 15.49
N MET A 103 9.25 7.52 15.33
CA MET A 103 8.20 7.88 16.29
C MET A 103 7.72 6.76 17.21
N GLY A 104 8.12 5.50 17.00
CA GLY A 104 7.55 4.38 17.74
C GLY A 104 6.07 4.24 17.36
N LEU A 105 5.73 3.22 16.57
CA LEU A 105 4.38 3.02 16.01
C LEU A 105 3.27 2.79 17.05
N ASP A 106 3.49 3.05 18.33
CA ASP A 106 2.50 2.91 19.38
C ASP A 106 1.40 3.99 19.31
N ARG A 107 1.69 5.14 18.68
CA ARG A 107 0.76 6.28 18.63
C ARG A 107 -0.25 6.26 17.49
N TYR A 108 0.00 5.55 16.39
CA TYR A 108 -0.89 5.53 15.22
C TYR A 108 -1.95 4.42 15.25
N PHE A 109 -1.84 3.47 16.19
CA PHE A 109 -2.80 2.37 16.37
C PHE A 109 -3.65 2.49 17.64
N SER A 110 -3.47 3.58 18.40
CA SER A 110 -4.24 3.87 19.62
C SER A 110 -5.15 5.07 19.39
N GLN A 111 -6.26 4.89 18.69
CA GLN A 111 -7.48 5.67 18.96
C GLN A 111 -8.70 4.74 18.82
N PRO A 112 -9.71 4.92 19.70
CA PRO A 112 -10.70 3.90 20.09
C PRO A 112 -11.71 3.51 19.00
#